data_AF-A0A846DWM0-F1
#
_entry.id   AF-A0A846DWM0-F1
#
_cell.length_a   1.000
_cell.length_b   1.000
_cell.length_c   1.000
_cell.angle_alpha   90.00
_cell.angle_beta   90.00
_cell.angle_gamma   90.00
#
_symmetry.space_group_name_H-M   'P 1'
#
loop_
_entity.id
_entity.type
_entity.pdbx_description
1 polymer ?
#
loop_
_entity_poly.entity_id
_entity_poly.type
_entity_poly.pdbx_seq_one_letter_code
_entity_poly.pdbx_strand_id
1 'polypeptide(L)'
;MADRKFDFLPELRKPNLDDRTFQELVNECLLRIPRYCPEWTNYNPSDPGITLIELFAWLTDQMLLRFNQVPVRNYITFLELLGIRLHPPTPAKTEVTFYLSTSSDNIPQPNQTIIAGTEVATERSENNEAIIFATDKDLIIGEPKIRHFLTAKTKEDQPTSLRDRFLGSWRREVRGEWRGSPLAFFDEQPKPDNCFYLVFEADPIEGNVISITFKGEAATSTGINPRKPPRIWEAWNGEKWENVLLEESDDSTEGFSFDSLKRDGGDPVEQGADITLHMPLEWPETTFVTYQGRWLRCAYISAQENNKYERSPRIVRVAARSLGGSVEATQSTRIEAEILGESDG
;
A
#
# COMPACT_ATOMS: atom_id res chain seq x y z
N MET A 1 -25.23 -11.15 30.93
CA MET A 1 -24.05 -11.55 30.13
C MET A 1 -24.31 -11.06 28.71
N ALA A 2 -23.45 -10.20 28.20
CA ALA A 2 -23.59 -9.65 26.85
C ALA A 2 -23.62 -10.80 25.82
N ASP A 3 -24.61 -10.76 24.93
CA ASP A 3 -24.72 -11.65 23.78
C ASP A 3 -23.49 -11.41 22.89
N ARG A 4 -22.47 -12.25 23.03
CA ARG A 4 -21.31 -12.24 22.14
C ARG A 4 -21.80 -12.67 20.75
N LYS A 5 -22.13 -11.69 19.91
CA LYS A 5 -22.33 -11.90 18.48
C LYS A 5 -20.96 -12.12 17.85
N PHE A 6 -20.82 -13.27 17.20
CA PHE A 6 -19.66 -13.56 16.38
C PHE A 6 -20.06 -13.25 14.94
N ASP A 7 -19.55 -12.15 14.38
CA ASP A 7 -19.95 -11.61 13.07
C ASP A 7 -19.66 -12.55 11.88
N PHE A 8 -18.90 -13.63 12.10
CA PHE A 8 -18.56 -14.63 11.08
C PHE A 8 -19.49 -15.85 11.05
N LEU A 9 -20.39 -16.01 12.04
CA LEU A 9 -21.41 -17.05 11.98
C LEU A 9 -22.57 -16.52 11.13
N PRO A 10 -23.11 -17.29 10.15
CA PRO A 10 -24.36 -16.92 9.52
C PRO A 10 -25.41 -16.66 10.60
N GLU A 11 -26.27 -15.64 10.41
CA GLU A 11 -27.39 -15.30 11.32
C GLU A 11 -28.48 -16.39 11.32
N LEU A 12 -28.08 -17.64 11.53
CA LEU A 12 -28.97 -18.73 11.84
C LEU A 12 -29.48 -18.44 13.25
N ARG A 13 -30.81 -18.32 13.38
CA ARG A 13 -31.46 -18.26 14.69
C ARG A 13 -30.89 -19.40 15.53
N LYS A 14 -30.18 -19.06 16.62
CA LYS A 14 -29.69 -20.05 17.58
C LYS A 14 -30.89 -20.94 17.93
N PRO A 15 -30.85 -22.26 17.65
CA PRO A 15 -31.98 -23.12 17.95
C PRO A 15 -32.15 -23.12 19.46
N ASN A 16 -33.17 -22.41 19.92
CA ASN A 16 -33.60 -22.45 21.30
C ASN A 16 -34.32 -23.79 21.48
N LEU A 17 -33.65 -24.75 22.12
CA LEU A 17 -34.18 -26.11 22.27
C LEU A 17 -35.38 -26.12 23.21
N ASP A 18 -35.40 -25.20 24.17
CA ASP A 18 -36.51 -24.96 25.09
C ASP A 18 -36.51 -23.47 25.46
N ASP A 19 -37.58 -22.77 25.08
CA ASP A 19 -37.74 -21.32 25.23
C ASP A 19 -38.55 -20.91 26.45
N ARG A 20 -38.95 -21.88 27.29
CA ARG A 20 -39.72 -21.59 28.50
C ARG A 20 -38.94 -20.71 29.45
N THR A 21 -39.55 -19.59 29.80
CA THR A 21 -39.07 -18.66 30.80
C THR A 21 -39.44 -19.15 32.21
N PHE A 22 -38.71 -18.65 33.22
CA PHE A 22 -39.08 -18.80 34.63
C PHE A 22 -40.58 -18.60 34.90
N GLN A 23 -41.19 -17.53 34.36
CA GLN A 23 -42.60 -17.23 34.59
C GLN A 23 -43.54 -18.27 33.96
N GLU A 24 -43.22 -18.75 32.76
CA GLU A 24 -44.00 -19.79 32.11
C GLU A 24 -43.91 -21.10 32.90
N LEU A 25 -42.73 -21.46 33.42
CA LEU A 25 -42.54 -22.63 34.27
C LEU A 25 -43.36 -22.55 35.57
N VAL A 26 -43.36 -21.39 36.24
CA VAL A 26 -44.19 -21.16 37.44
C VAL A 26 -45.68 -21.30 37.09
N ASN A 27 -46.14 -20.62 36.04
CA ASN A 27 -47.55 -20.66 35.64
C ASN A 27 -48.01 -22.07 35.24
N GLU A 28 -47.16 -22.83 34.55
CA GLU A 28 -47.42 -24.22 34.17
C GLU A 28 -47.60 -25.13 35.39
N CYS A 29 -46.80 -24.91 36.44
CA CYS A 29 -46.95 -25.59 37.73
C CYS A 29 -48.23 -25.18 38.46
N LEU A 30 -48.54 -23.88 38.52
CA LEU A 30 -49.77 -23.37 39.17
C LEU A 30 -51.03 -23.96 38.53
N LEU A 31 -51.09 -24.03 37.19
CA LEU A 31 -52.21 -24.61 36.45
C LEU A 31 -52.42 -26.11 36.73
N ARG A 32 -51.39 -26.80 37.21
CA ARG A 32 -51.44 -28.23 37.53
C ARG A 32 -51.89 -28.52 38.96
N ILE A 33 -51.80 -27.56 39.88
CA ILE A 33 -52.12 -27.78 41.30
C ILE A 33 -53.53 -28.37 41.50
N PRO A 34 -54.62 -27.84 40.90
CA PRO A 34 -55.96 -28.35 41.13
C PRO A 34 -56.16 -29.82 40.73
N ARG A 35 -55.32 -30.32 39.81
CA ARG A 35 -55.37 -31.71 39.34
C ARG A 35 -54.59 -32.66 40.24
N TYR A 36 -53.43 -32.25 40.75
CA TYR A 36 -52.52 -33.13 41.48
C TYR A 36 -52.63 -33.00 43.00
N CYS A 37 -52.96 -31.81 43.50
CA CYS A 37 -53.08 -31.51 44.93
C CYS A 37 -54.37 -30.69 45.17
N PRO A 38 -55.57 -31.26 44.96
CA PRO A 38 -56.85 -30.54 45.13
C PRO A 38 -57.07 -30.00 46.57
N GLU A 39 -56.41 -30.58 47.57
CA GLU A 39 -56.41 -30.12 48.96
C GLU A 39 -55.63 -28.81 49.18
N TRP A 40 -54.74 -28.44 48.25
CA TRP A 40 -53.97 -27.21 48.35
C TRP A 40 -54.77 -26.04 47.79
N THR A 41 -55.29 -25.19 48.68
CA THR A 41 -56.22 -24.11 48.32
C THR A 41 -55.63 -22.70 48.43
N ASN A 42 -54.45 -22.56 49.05
CA ASN A 42 -53.76 -21.29 49.23
C ASN A 42 -52.67 -21.08 48.18
N TYR A 43 -52.92 -20.22 47.19
CA TYR A 43 -51.97 -19.91 46.11
C TYR A 43 -51.27 -18.57 46.27
N ASN A 44 -51.24 -18.01 47.49
CA ASN A 44 -50.58 -16.74 47.74
C ASN A 44 -49.04 -16.86 47.60
N PRO A 45 -48.32 -15.83 47.15
CA PRO A 45 -46.86 -15.85 47.05
C PRO A 45 -46.14 -16.17 48.36
N SER A 46 -46.75 -15.84 49.51
CA SER A 46 -46.21 -16.14 50.84
C SER A 46 -46.41 -17.60 51.27
N ASP A 47 -47.09 -18.42 50.46
CA ASP A 47 -47.28 -19.84 50.73
C ASP A 47 -45.96 -20.60 50.48
N PRO A 48 -45.45 -21.39 51.46
CA PRO A 48 -44.19 -22.12 51.29
C PRO A 48 -44.18 -23.08 50.10
N GLY A 49 -45.33 -23.63 49.69
CA GLY A 49 -45.42 -24.48 48.51
C GLY A 49 -45.22 -23.69 47.22
N ILE A 50 -45.73 -22.46 47.14
CA ILE A 50 -45.51 -21.56 46.01
C ILE A 50 -44.03 -21.16 45.94
N THR A 51 -43.39 -20.85 47.07
CA THR A 51 -41.95 -20.58 47.12
C THR A 51 -41.11 -21.77 46.62
N LEU A 52 -41.52 -23.01 46.90
CA LEU A 52 -40.86 -24.20 46.35
C LEU A 52 -41.04 -24.31 44.84
N ILE A 53 -42.25 -24.03 44.31
CA ILE A 53 -42.50 -23.98 42.87
C ILE A 53 -41.57 -22.96 42.21
N GLU A 54 -41.48 -21.75 42.75
CA GLU A 54 -40.57 -20.71 42.25
C GLU A 54 -39.11 -21.16 42.30
N LEU A 55 -38.65 -21.77 43.40
CA LEU A 55 -37.28 -22.28 43.49
C LEU A 55 -36.97 -23.34 42.42
N PHE A 56 -37.88 -24.31 42.21
CA PHE A 56 -37.70 -25.35 41.20
C PHE A 56 -37.82 -24.81 39.77
N ALA A 57 -38.70 -23.84 39.53
CA ALA A 57 -38.79 -23.12 38.25
C ALA A 57 -37.48 -22.39 37.97
N TRP A 58 -36.88 -21.74 38.97
CA TRP A 58 -35.57 -21.09 38.84
C TRP A 58 -34.45 -22.08 38.54
N LEU A 59 -34.38 -23.20 39.26
CA LEU A 59 -33.38 -24.26 38.98
C LEU A 59 -33.52 -24.81 37.56
N THR A 60 -34.77 -24.98 37.09
CA THR A 60 -35.07 -25.46 35.74
C THR A 60 -34.66 -24.43 34.69
N ASP A 61 -35.00 -23.15 34.88
CA ASP A 61 -34.59 -22.04 34.02
C ASP A 61 -33.05 -21.98 33.86
N GLN A 62 -32.30 -22.14 34.96
CA GLN A 62 -30.82 -22.24 34.90
C GLN A 62 -30.32 -23.47 34.13
N MET A 63 -31.03 -24.59 34.19
CA MET A 63 -30.70 -25.78 33.39
C MET A 63 -31.00 -25.57 31.90
N LEU A 64 -32.14 -24.95 31.57
CA LEU A 64 -32.52 -24.62 30.19
C LEU A 64 -31.50 -23.67 29.55
N LEU A 65 -31.03 -22.67 30.29
CA LEU A 65 -29.95 -21.78 29.84
C LEU A 65 -28.68 -22.54 29.40
N ARG A 66 -28.29 -23.59 30.13
CA ARG A 66 -27.12 -24.42 29.78
C ARG A 66 -27.42 -25.38 28.63
N PHE A 67 -28.61 -25.97 28.62
CA PHE A 67 -29.04 -26.88 27.57
C PHE A 67 -29.07 -26.19 26.19
N ASN A 68 -29.51 -24.94 26.16
CA ASN A 68 -29.52 -24.10 24.96
C ASN A 68 -28.11 -23.73 24.43
N GLN A 69 -27.03 -24.06 25.14
CA GLN A 69 -25.65 -23.91 24.65
C GLN A 69 -25.15 -25.16 23.90
N VAL A 70 -25.82 -26.31 24.02
CA VAL A 70 -25.42 -27.57 23.38
C VAL A 70 -25.32 -27.45 21.85
N PRO A 71 -26.27 -26.82 21.12
CA PRO A 71 -26.18 -26.69 19.67
C PRO A 71 -24.91 -25.94 19.21
N VAL A 72 -24.52 -24.87 19.92
CA VAL A 72 -23.32 -24.10 19.62
C VAL A 72 -22.06 -24.95 19.82
N ARG A 73 -22.01 -25.71 20.92
CA ARG A 73 -20.88 -26.61 21.20
C ARG A 73 -20.77 -27.72 20.16
N ASN A 74 -21.89 -28.31 19.76
CA ASN A 74 -21.92 -29.34 18.72
C ASN A 74 -21.46 -28.76 17.38
N TYR A 75 -21.93 -27.58 17.01
CA TYR A 75 -21.50 -26.89 15.79
C TYR A 75 -19.98 -26.69 15.75
N ILE A 76 -19.39 -26.14 16.83
CA ILE A 76 -17.93 -25.97 16.94
C ILE A 76 -17.22 -27.33 16.83
N THR A 77 -17.71 -28.36 17.53
CA THR A 77 -17.12 -29.70 17.48
C THR A 77 -17.18 -30.29 16.07
N PHE A 78 -18.28 -30.09 15.34
CA PHE A 78 -18.38 -30.53 13.95
C PHE A 78 -17.40 -29.77 13.04
N LEU A 79 -17.22 -28.46 13.23
CA LEU A 79 -16.19 -27.70 12.50
C LEU A 79 -14.79 -28.27 12.77
N GLU A 80 -14.46 -28.54 14.03
CA GLU A 80 -13.17 -29.14 14.41
C GLU A 80 -12.96 -30.53 13.81
N LEU A 81 -14.00 -31.38 13.81
CA LEU A 81 -13.99 -32.72 13.19
C LEU A 81 -13.82 -32.67 11.68
N LEU A 82 -14.36 -31.64 11.02
CA LEU A 82 -14.13 -31.37 9.59
C LEU A 82 -12.74 -30.77 9.31
N GLY A 83 -11.93 -30.54 10.34
CA GLY A 83 -10.61 -29.93 10.21
C GLY A 83 -10.64 -28.42 10.00
N ILE A 84 -11.80 -27.78 10.17
CA ILE A 84 -11.93 -26.32 10.06
C ILE A 84 -11.35 -25.71 11.34
N ARG A 85 -10.30 -24.91 11.17
CA ARG A 85 -9.63 -24.19 12.26
C ARG A 85 -9.71 -22.70 12.01
N LEU A 86 -9.67 -21.92 13.10
CA LEU A 86 -9.44 -20.49 12.99
C LEU A 86 -8.05 -20.26 12.41
N HIS A 87 -7.97 -19.36 11.42
CA HIS A 87 -6.67 -18.91 10.93
C HIS A 87 -5.92 -18.21 12.06
N PRO A 88 -4.62 -18.49 12.25
CA PRO A 88 -3.83 -17.74 13.20
C PRO A 88 -3.81 -16.26 12.82
N PRO A 89 -3.59 -15.34 13.78
CA PRO A 89 -3.36 -13.94 13.45
C PRO A 89 -2.16 -13.84 12.51
N THR A 90 -2.34 -13.11 11.42
CA THR A 90 -1.25 -12.84 10.46
C THR A 90 -0.58 -11.51 10.82
N PRO A 91 0.76 -11.43 10.81
CA PRO A 91 1.45 -10.18 11.09
C PRO A 91 1.08 -9.11 10.07
N ALA A 92 1.04 -7.87 10.50
CA ALA A 92 0.81 -6.74 9.60
C ALA A 92 2.00 -6.58 8.65
N LYS A 93 1.73 -6.14 7.42
CA LYS A 93 2.76 -5.83 6.41
C LYS A 93 2.58 -4.40 5.92
N THR A 94 3.69 -3.74 5.61
CA THR A 94 3.72 -2.38 5.09
C THR A 94 4.93 -2.17 4.19
N GLU A 95 4.93 -1.13 3.39
CA GLU A 95 6.13 -0.62 2.74
C GLU A 95 6.78 0.45 3.61
N VAL A 96 8.11 0.44 3.66
CA VAL A 96 8.92 1.42 4.40
C VAL A 96 9.89 2.06 3.44
N THR A 97 9.90 3.38 3.39
CA THR A 97 10.81 4.17 2.56
C THR A 97 11.93 4.77 3.40
N PHE A 98 13.17 4.47 3.06
CA PHE A 98 14.37 5.05 3.65
C PHE A 98 14.90 6.16 2.73
N TYR A 99 15.15 7.34 3.29
CA TYR A 99 15.80 8.43 2.58
C TYR A 99 17.24 8.59 3.06
N LEU A 100 18.15 8.81 2.11
CA LEU A 100 19.55 9.09 2.39
C LEU A 100 19.67 10.47 3.03
N SER A 101 20.36 10.56 4.17
CA SER A 101 20.62 11.83 4.87
C SER A 101 21.55 12.76 4.08
N THR A 102 22.36 12.21 3.17
CA THR A 102 23.30 12.96 2.33
C THR A 102 23.25 12.45 0.90
N SER A 103 22.22 12.81 0.14
CA SER A 103 22.24 12.70 -1.32
C SER A 103 23.07 13.85 -1.91
N SER A 104 24.40 13.83 -1.74
CA SER A 104 25.26 14.88 -2.32
C SER A 104 25.21 14.84 -3.85
N ASP A 105 24.86 15.96 -4.47
CA ASP A 105 24.62 16.14 -5.91
C ASP A 105 25.79 15.78 -6.84
N ASN A 106 26.95 15.36 -6.32
CA ASN A 106 28.20 15.36 -7.10
C ASN A 106 29.25 14.31 -6.72
N ILE A 107 28.92 13.32 -5.86
CA ILE A 107 29.86 12.24 -5.50
C ILE A 107 29.19 10.90 -5.82
N PRO A 108 29.77 10.07 -6.70
CA PRO A 108 29.35 8.69 -6.87
C PRO A 108 29.46 7.99 -5.51
N GLN A 109 28.33 7.66 -4.89
CA GLN A 109 28.35 6.89 -3.67
C GLN A 109 28.35 5.41 -4.04
N PRO A 110 29.13 4.57 -3.33
CA PRO A 110 28.96 3.13 -3.47
C PRO A 110 27.51 2.78 -3.14
N ASN A 111 26.97 1.77 -3.83
CA ASN A 111 25.63 1.24 -3.53
C ASN A 111 25.51 1.01 -2.02
N GLN A 112 24.47 1.57 -1.41
CA GLN A 112 24.19 1.36 0.00
C GLN A 112 23.17 0.23 0.13
N THR A 113 23.43 -0.71 1.01
CA THR A 113 22.52 -1.83 1.26
C THR A 113 21.96 -1.71 2.66
N ILE A 114 20.64 -1.65 2.75
CA ILE A 114 19.90 -1.85 4.00
C ILE A 114 19.57 -3.33 4.07
N ILE A 115 20.16 -4.04 5.03
CA ILE A 115 20.02 -5.49 5.13
C ILE A 115 18.59 -5.89 5.55
N ALA A 116 18.18 -7.08 5.14
CA ALA A 116 16.97 -7.73 5.61
C ALA A 116 16.99 -7.87 7.15
N GLY A 117 15.83 -7.70 7.76
CA GLY A 117 15.65 -7.68 9.21
C GLY A 117 16.07 -6.38 9.88
N THR A 118 16.30 -5.30 9.11
CA THR A 118 16.47 -3.95 9.69
C THR A 118 15.17 -3.54 10.34
N GLU A 119 15.22 -3.20 11.62
CA GLU A 119 14.04 -2.86 12.40
C GLU A 119 13.70 -1.37 12.28
N VAL A 120 12.42 -1.08 12.05
CA VAL A 120 11.82 0.24 12.14
C VAL A 120 10.64 0.18 13.09
N ALA A 121 10.32 1.29 13.76
CA ALA A 121 9.27 1.32 14.74
C ALA A 121 8.38 2.55 14.56
N THR A 122 7.10 2.40 14.90
CA THR A 122 6.20 3.54 15.01
C THR A 122 6.64 4.48 16.14
N GLU A 123 6.17 5.73 16.11
CA GLU A 123 6.39 6.65 17.23
C GLU A 123 5.84 6.05 18.53
N ARG A 124 6.68 6.07 19.58
CA ARG A 124 6.25 5.69 20.93
C ARG A 124 5.43 6.82 21.52
N SER A 125 4.25 6.50 22.05
CA SER A 125 3.44 7.44 22.83
C SER A 125 3.37 6.98 24.29
N GLU A 126 2.89 7.82 25.20
CA GLU A 126 2.69 7.42 26.60
C GLU A 126 1.69 6.25 26.74
N ASN A 127 0.74 6.13 25.82
CA ASN A 127 -0.34 5.14 25.89
C ASN A 127 -0.11 3.90 25.01
N ASN A 128 0.82 3.95 24.04
CA ASN A 128 1.08 2.84 23.12
C ASN A 128 2.58 2.54 23.03
N GLU A 129 2.92 1.26 23.21
CA GLU A 129 4.24 0.74 22.88
C GLU A 129 4.52 0.87 21.37
N ALA A 130 5.79 1.00 21.03
CA ALA A 130 6.20 1.10 19.63
C ALA A 130 6.00 -0.25 18.94
N ILE A 131 5.33 -0.25 17.80
CA ILE A 131 5.14 -1.44 16.99
C ILE A 131 6.35 -1.57 16.06
N ILE A 132 7.07 -2.67 16.18
CA ILE A 132 8.28 -2.95 15.40
C ILE A 132 7.92 -3.70 14.12
N PHE A 133 8.48 -3.24 13.01
CA PHE A 133 8.50 -3.91 11.73
C PHE A 133 9.96 -4.19 11.35
N ALA A 134 10.22 -5.33 10.70
CA ALA A 134 11.53 -5.66 10.17
C ALA A 134 11.45 -5.76 8.65
N THR A 135 12.46 -5.27 7.95
CA THR A 135 12.53 -5.34 6.47
C THR A 135 12.59 -6.80 6.00
N ASP A 136 11.80 -7.15 4.98
CA ASP A 136 11.65 -8.54 4.53
C ASP A 136 12.82 -9.02 3.65
N LYS A 137 13.49 -8.09 2.97
CA LYS A 137 14.61 -8.34 2.04
C LYS A 137 15.66 -7.24 2.12
N ASP A 138 16.84 -7.51 1.57
CA ASP A 138 17.87 -6.50 1.36
C ASP A 138 17.35 -5.43 0.38
N LEU A 139 17.51 -4.16 0.74
CA LEU A 139 17.21 -3.01 -0.10
C LEU A 139 18.52 -2.38 -0.58
N ILE A 140 18.72 -2.36 -1.90
CA ILE A 140 19.92 -1.81 -2.53
C ILE A 140 19.61 -0.42 -3.09
N ILE A 141 20.12 0.61 -2.43
CA ILE A 141 20.10 1.99 -2.93
C ILE A 141 21.30 2.16 -3.86
N GLY A 142 21.06 1.93 -5.15
CA GLY A 142 22.07 1.96 -6.21
C GLY A 142 22.12 3.27 -6.99
N GLU A 143 23.08 3.41 -7.90
CA GLU A 143 23.20 4.55 -8.80
C GLU A 143 22.37 4.33 -10.08
N PRO A 144 21.30 5.11 -10.33
CA PRO A 144 20.46 4.93 -11.50
C PRO A 144 21.13 5.52 -12.74
N LYS A 145 21.35 4.70 -13.77
CA LYS A 145 22.03 5.12 -15.00
C LYS A 145 21.06 5.09 -16.17
N ILE A 146 20.79 6.26 -16.74
CA ILE A 146 19.97 6.38 -17.96
C ILE A 146 20.80 5.90 -19.15
N ARG A 147 20.28 4.91 -19.88
CA ARG A 147 20.89 4.36 -21.09
C ARG A 147 20.28 4.96 -22.36
N HIS A 148 18.96 5.11 -22.38
CA HIS A 148 18.24 5.63 -23.54
C HIS A 148 17.20 6.68 -23.14
N PHE A 149 17.04 7.67 -24.01
CA PHE A 149 15.89 8.57 -24.02
C PHE A 149 15.11 8.31 -25.30
N LEU A 150 13.94 7.70 -25.17
CA LEU A 150 13.12 7.29 -26.31
C LEU A 150 11.85 8.14 -26.38
N THR A 151 11.35 8.40 -27.58
CA THR A 151 10.04 9.05 -27.77
C THR A 151 9.13 8.19 -28.62
N ALA A 152 7.83 8.18 -28.29
CA ALA A 152 6.77 7.56 -29.07
C ALA A 152 5.61 8.55 -29.28
N LYS A 153 4.87 8.36 -30.38
CA LYS A 153 3.71 9.20 -30.71
C LYS A 153 2.51 8.89 -29.82
N THR A 154 2.40 7.63 -29.38
CA THR A 154 1.25 7.08 -28.66
C THR A 154 1.73 6.30 -27.45
N LYS A 155 1.00 6.45 -26.36
CA LYS A 155 1.16 5.68 -25.13
C LYS A 155 0.59 4.28 -25.38
N GLU A 156 1.46 3.28 -25.34
CA GLU A 156 1.11 1.86 -25.52
C GLU A 156 1.59 1.04 -24.32
N ASP A 157 0.88 -0.04 -23.97
CA ASP A 157 1.32 -0.95 -22.91
C ASP A 157 2.61 -1.69 -23.32
N GLN A 158 2.72 -2.07 -24.59
CA GLN A 158 3.92 -2.64 -25.18
C GLN A 158 4.35 -1.76 -26.36
N PRO A 159 5.29 -0.82 -26.16
CA PRO A 159 5.65 0.13 -27.20
C PRO A 159 6.33 -0.58 -28.38
N THR A 160 5.84 -0.32 -29.60
CA THR A 160 6.33 -0.94 -30.83
C THR A 160 7.15 -0.01 -31.72
N SER A 161 6.94 1.30 -31.62
CA SER A 161 7.60 2.32 -32.44
C SER A 161 8.29 3.36 -31.57
N LEU A 162 9.60 3.22 -31.41
CA LEU A 162 10.42 4.06 -30.54
C LEU A 162 11.53 4.73 -31.32
N ARG A 163 11.79 6.01 -31.02
CA ARG A 163 12.92 6.76 -31.55
C ARG A 163 13.86 7.14 -30.42
N ASP A 164 15.09 6.65 -30.46
CA ASP A 164 16.14 7.10 -29.55
C ASP A 164 16.60 8.51 -29.94
N ARG A 165 16.56 9.41 -28.95
CA ARG A 165 16.87 10.82 -29.09
C ARG A 165 18.25 11.19 -28.57
N PHE A 166 18.95 10.27 -27.90
CA PHE A 166 20.33 10.49 -27.49
C PHE A 166 21.33 10.27 -28.61
N LEU A 167 20.98 9.44 -29.60
CA LEU A 167 21.86 9.13 -30.73
C LEU A 167 22.25 10.39 -31.52
N GLY A 168 23.56 10.66 -31.57
CA GLY A 168 24.19 11.66 -32.46
C GLY A 168 24.41 13.05 -31.85
N SER A 169 23.52 13.55 -30.99
CA SER A 169 23.56 14.93 -30.48
C SER A 169 23.67 15.06 -28.96
N TRP A 170 23.54 13.96 -28.21
CA TRP A 170 23.70 13.95 -26.76
C TRP A 170 24.88 13.09 -26.36
N ARG A 171 25.55 13.47 -25.27
CA ARG A 171 26.70 12.76 -24.71
C ARG A 171 26.52 12.63 -23.21
N ARG A 172 26.94 11.47 -22.69
CA ARG A 172 27.03 11.21 -21.25
C ARG A 172 28.33 11.79 -20.72
N GLU A 173 28.24 12.62 -19.68
CA GLU A 173 29.37 13.19 -18.96
C GLU A 173 29.86 12.23 -17.85
N VAL A 174 30.99 12.56 -17.21
CA VAL A 174 31.71 11.69 -16.24
C VAL A 174 30.85 11.29 -15.02
N ARG A 175 29.78 12.02 -14.73
CA ARG A 175 28.86 11.79 -13.58
C ARG A 175 27.50 11.21 -13.97
N GLY A 176 27.36 10.68 -15.17
CA GLY A 176 26.10 10.10 -15.65
C GLY A 176 25.06 11.11 -16.14
N GLU A 177 25.30 12.41 -15.99
CA GLU A 177 24.51 13.47 -16.64
C GLU A 177 24.61 13.33 -18.16
N TRP A 178 23.47 13.43 -18.83
CA TRP A 178 23.38 13.54 -20.28
C TRP A 178 23.20 15.00 -20.67
N ARG A 179 23.96 15.46 -21.66
CA ARG A 179 23.88 16.82 -22.20
C ARG A 179 23.87 16.81 -23.73
N GLY A 180 23.11 17.72 -24.33
CA GLY A 180 23.08 17.87 -25.78
C GLY A 180 22.40 19.14 -26.26
N SER A 181 22.10 19.18 -27.56
CA SER A 181 21.28 20.22 -28.16
C SER A 181 19.83 20.13 -27.66
N PRO A 182 19.08 21.24 -27.59
CA PRO A 182 17.69 21.28 -27.13
C PRO A 182 16.81 20.17 -27.72
N LEU A 183 16.26 19.34 -26.85
CA LEU A 183 15.49 18.14 -27.20
C LEU A 183 14.06 18.29 -26.68
N ALA A 184 13.09 18.24 -27.59
CA ALA A 184 11.67 18.22 -27.26
C ALA A 184 11.23 16.86 -26.70
N PHE A 185 10.53 16.86 -25.56
CA PHE A 185 9.92 15.67 -24.94
C PHE A 185 8.86 15.02 -25.83
N PHE A 186 8.02 15.85 -26.46
CA PHE A 186 6.89 15.44 -27.28
C PHE A 186 7.07 15.92 -28.74
N ASP A 187 6.06 15.70 -29.57
CA ASP A 187 6.00 16.32 -30.89
C ASP A 187 5.93 17.86 -30.76
N GLU A 188 6.38 18.61 -31.77
CA GLU A 188 6.40 20.08 -31.75
C GLU A 188 5.03 20.71 -31.42
N GLN A 189 3.96 20.02 -31.86
CA GLN A 189 2.59 20.25 -31.41
C GLN A 189 2.16 19.06 -30.57
N PRO A 190 2.33 19.12 -29.23
CA PRO A 190 2.03 18.00 -28.36
C PRO A 190 0.57 17.59 -28.47
N LYS A 191 0.34 16.28 -28.54
CA LYS A 191 -1.01 15.68 -28.50
C LYS A 191 -1.11 14.74 -27.30
N PRO A 192 -2.31 14.58 -26.72
CA PRO A 192 -2.55 13.51 -25.77
C PRO A 192 -1.99 12.18 -26.30
N ASP A 193 -1.45 11.37 -25.40
CA ASP A 193 -0.74 10.12 -25.64
C ASP A 193 0.68 10.24 -26.20
N ASN A 194 1.15 11.44 -26.58
CA ASN A 194 2.59 11.62 -26.80
C ASN A 194 3.35 11.27 -25.51
N CYS A 195 4.40 10.49 -25.63
CA CYS A 195 5.16 10.05 -24.47
C CYS A 195 6.65 9.90 -24.78
N PHE A 196 7.43 9.96 -23.72
CA PHE A 196 8.84 9.63 -23.74
C PHE A 196 9.16 8.59 -22.67
N TYR A 197 10.25 7.88 -22.87
CA TYR A 197 10.73 6.83 -22.00
C TYR A 197 12.18 7.10 -21.62
N LEU A 198 12.47 6.93 -20.34
CA LEU A 198 13.83 6.78 -19.84
C LEU A 198 14.04 5.29 -19.58
N VAL A 199 15.04 4.72 -20.26
CA VAL A 199 15.42 3.32 -20.07
C VAL A 199 16.70 3.29 -19.26
N PHE A 200 16.63 2.72 -18.06
CA PHE A 200 17.75 2.60 -17.13
C PHE A 200 18.52 1.30 -17.37
N GLU A 201 19.81 1.29 -16.99
CA GLU A 201 20.61 0.07 -16.91
C GLU A 201 19.98 -0.97 -15.94
N ALA A 202 20.36 -2.23 -16.10
CA ALA A 202 19.78 -3.37 -15.38
C ALA A 202 20.25 -3.51 -13.92
N ASP A 203 20.91 -2.49 -13.37
CA ASP A 203 21.38 -2.49 -11.98
C ASP A 203 20.19 -2.77 -11.02
N PRO A 204 20.42 -3.40 -9.84
CA PRO A 204 19.38 -3.75 -8.89
C PRO A 204 18.90 -2.51 -8.14
N ILE A 205 18.01 -1.76 -8.77
CA ILE A 205 17.46 -0.48 -8.28
C ILE A 205 15.92 -0.50 -8.19
N GLU A 206 15.31 -1.68 -8.15
CA GLU A 206 13.89 -1.81 -7.79
C GLU A 206 13.60 -1.21 -6.40
N GLY A 207 12.41 -0.64 -6.22
CA GLY A 207 12.04 0.05 -5.00
C GLY A 207 12.77 1.38 -4.75
N ASN A 208 13.81 1.74 -5.51
CA ASN A 208 14.53 2.98 -5.25
C ASN A 208 13.67 4.21 -5.51
N VAL A 209 13.87 5.22 -4.66
CA VAL A 209 13.34 6.56 -4.87
C VAL A 209 14.33 7.31 -5.74
N ILE A 210 13.98 7.55 -6.99
CA ILE A 210 14.86 8.15 -7.99
C ILE A 210 14.45 9.61 -8.21
N SER A 211 15.40 10.51 -8.05
CA SER A 211 15.27 11.90 -8.49
C SER A 211 15.82 12.05 -9.90
N ILE A 212 15.02 12.63 -10.78
CA ILE A 212 15.40 12.97 -12.15
C ILE A 212 15.49 14.49 -12.26
N THR A 213 16.70 14.98 -12.47
CA THR A 213 16.95 16.41 -12.67
C THR A 213 16.85 16.72 -14.16
N PHE A 214 15.94 17.62 -14.52
CA PHE A 214 15.85 18.17 -15.87
C PHE A 214 16.30 19.62 -15.90
N LYS A 215 17.17 19.97 -16.85
CA LYS A 215 17.47 21.37 -17.19
C LYS A 215 16.88 21.70 -18.55
N GLY A 216 16.04 22.72 -18.59
CA GLY A 216 15.17 23.04 -19.72
C GLY A 216 15.40 24.43 -20.29
N GLU A 217 14.98 24.66 -21.54
CA GLU A 217 15.05 26.00 -22.13
C GLU A 217 14.04 26.95 -21.45
N ALA A 218 14.54 28.10 -20.98
CA ALA A 218 13.74 29.08 -20.24
C ALA A 218 12.62 29.75 -21.08
N ALA A 219 12.72 29.73 -22.41
CA ALA A 219 12.05 30.71 -23.28
C ALA A 219 10.64 30.35 -23.77
N THR A 220 10.05 29.20 -23.38
CA THR A 220 8.75 28.78 -23.91
C THR A 220 7.70 28.70 -22.81
N SER A 221 6.65 29.53 -22.90
CA SER A 221 5.41 29.30 -22.14
C SER A 221 4.85 27.94 -22.55
N THR A 222 4.65 27.05 -21.59
CA THR A 222 4.11 25.71 -21.84
C THR A 222 2.60 25.72 -22.04
N GLY A 223 1.89 26.74 -21.54
CA GLY A 223 0.41 26.85 -21.65
C GLY A 223 -0.37 25.91 -20.71
N ILE A 224 0.32 25.24 -19.79
CA ILE A 224 -0.29 24.36 -18.79
C ILE A 224 -0.55 25.10 -17.48
N ASN A 225 -1.38 24.52 -16.61
CA ASN A 225 -1.49 24.87 -15.21
C ASN A 225 -0.39 24.15 -14.40
N PRO A 226 0.60 24.87 -13.84
CA PRO A 226 1.71 24.28 -13.08
C PRO A 226 1.28 23.44 -11.87
N ARG A 227 0.11 23.73 -11.28
CA ARG A 227 -0.42 22.99 -10.11
C ARG A 227 -1.17 21.70 -10.47
N LYS A 228 -1.46 21.50 -11.75
CA LYS A 228 -2.14 20.32 -12.26
C LYS A 228 -1.63 20.01 -13.66
N PRO A 229 -0.33 19.71 -13.81
CA PRO A 229 0.26 19.54 -15.13
C PRO A 229 -0.38 18.32 -15.83
N PRO A 230 -0.64 18.39 -17.15
CA PRO A 230 -1.33 17.33 -17.87
C PRO A 230 -0.35 16.21 -18.23
N ARG A 231 0.26 15.56 -17.24
CA ARG A 231 1.17 14.43 -17.44
C ARG A 231 0.90 13.32 -16.45
N ILE A 232 1.39 12.13 -16.75
CA ILE A 232 1.55 11.04 -15.77
C ILE A 232 2.95 10.44 -15.88
N TRP A 233 3.46 9.96 -14.76
CA TRP A 233 4.69 9.18 -14.69
C TRP A 233 4.38 7.75 -14.30
N GLU A 234 4.87 6.81 -15.11
CA GLU A 234 4.62 5.39 -14.89
C GLU A 234 5.89 4.57 -15.11
N ALA A 235 6.07 3.51 -14.33
CA ALA A 235 7.12 2.52 -14.53
C ALA A 235 6.51 1.15 -14.89
N TRP A 236 7.24 0.37 -15.69
CA TRP A 236 6.82 -0.99 -16.06
C TRP A 236 7.19 -1.99 -14.97
N ASN A 237 6.21 -2.51 -14.22
CA ASN A 237 6.48 -3.41 -13.10
C ASN A 237 6.67 -4.89 -13.50
N GLY A 238 6.66 -5.19 -14.80
CA GLY A 238 6.73 -6.57 -15.34
C GLY A 238 5.41 -7.05 -15.92
N GLU A 239 4.29 -6.53 -15.42
CA GLU A 239 2.94 -6.89 -15.85
C GLU A 239 2.17 -5.71 -16.45
N LYS A 240 2.31 -4.53 -15.84
CA LYS A 240 1.60 -3.32 -16.23
C LYS A 240 2.43 -2.07 -15.96
N TRP A 241 1.97 -0.95 -16.51
CA TRP A 241 2.45 0.37 -16.16
C TRP A 241 1.78 0.84 -14.85
N GLU A 242 2.59 1.22 -13.87
CA GLU A 242 2.16 1.65 -12.55
C GLU A 242 2.59 3.10 -12.29
N ASN A 243 1.74 3.91 -11.65
CA ASN A 243 2.07 5.30 -11.33
C ASN A 243 3.21 5.38 -10.30
N VAL A 244 4.19 6.25 -10.55
CA VAL A 244 5.39 6.38 -9.71
C VAL A 244 5.63 7.77 -9.16
N LEU A 245 4.76 8.73 -9.50
CA LEU A 245 4.70 10.04 -8.85
C LEU A 245 3.64 9.96 -7.75
N LEU A 246 4.03 10.16 -6.49
CA LEU A 246 3.10 10.07 -5.37
C LEU A 246 2.26 11.33 -5.23
N GLU A 247 2.92 12.49 -5.25
CA GLU A 247 2.27 13.80 -5.15
C GLU A 247 2.77 14.75 -6.24
N GLU A 248 1.95 15.74 -6.64
CA GLU A 248 2.40 16.75 -7.63
C GLU A 248 3.54 17.63 -7.08
N SER A 249 3.66 17.75 -5.74
CA SER A 249 4.78 18.42 -5.05
C SER A 249 6.13 17.73 -5.30
N ASP A 250 6.13 16.44 -5.66
CA ASP A 250 7.35 15.70 -5.97
C ASP A 250 7.95 16.10 -7.34
N ASP A 251 7.22 16.87 -8.15
CA ASP A 251 7.72 17.44 -9.39
C ASP A 251 7.98 18.94 -9.27
N SER A 252 9.22 19.29 -8.96
CA SER A 252 9.67 20.70 -8.90
C SER A 252 9.79 21.35 -10.28
N THR A 253 9.67 20.60 -11.38
CA THR A 253 9.59 21.18 -12.73
C THR A 253 8.20 21.71 -13.06
N GLU A 254 7.20 21.37 -12.24
CA GLU A 254 5.78 21.73 -12.40
C GLU A 254 5.27 21.41 -13.82
N GLY A 255 5.44 20.15 -14.24
CA GLY A 255 5.12 19.69 -15.58
C GLY A 255 6.05 20.25 -16.67
N PHE A 256 7.33 20.41 -16.34
CA PHE A 256 8.36 21.00 -17.20
C PHE A 256 8.13 22.48 -17.56
N SER A 257 7.30 23.19 -16.79
CA SER A 257 7.07 24.64 -16.96
C SER A 257 8.14 25.49 -16.28
N PHE A 258 8.71 24.99 -15.18
CA PHE A 258 9.67 25.68 -14.31
C PHE A 258 9.14 27.04 -13.83
N ASP A 259 7.83 27.15 -13.56
CA ASP A 259 7.14 28.41 -13.29
C ASP A 259 7.65 29.07 -12.00
N SER A 260 7.67 28.34 -10.90
CA SER A 260 8.20 28.75 -9.60
C SER A 260 9.66 29.18 -9.70
N LEU A 261 10.52 28.33 -10.29
CA LEU A 261 11.95 28.61 -10.49
C LEU A 261 12.18 29.94 -11.22
N LYS A 262 11.40 30.22 -12.28
CA LYS A 262 11.48 31.48 -13.04
C LYS A 262 10.98 32.66 -12.22
N ARG A 263 9.88 32.51 -11.46
CA ARG A 263 9.34 33.57 -10.59
C ARG A 263 10.33 33.97 -9.50
N ASP A 264 11.14 33.02 -9.02
CA ASP A 264 12.18 33.25 -8.02
C ASP A 264 13.49 33.80 -8.63
N GLY A 265 13.52 34.08 -9.93
CA GLY A 265 14.69 34.63 -10.64
C GLY A 265 15.75 33.58 -11.00
N GLY A 266 15.43 32.30 -10.87
CA GLY A 266 16.28 31.19 -11.27
C GLY A 266 16.33 30.99 -12.80
N ASP A 267 17.38 30.32 -13.26
CA ASP A 267 17.55 29.95 -14.67
C ASP A 267 17.37 28.43 -14.85
N PRO A 268 16.28 27.97 -15.51
CA PRO A 268 16.04 26.55 -15.79
C PRO A 268 17.14 25.85 -16.58
N VAL A 269 17.97 26.59 -17.33
CA VAL A 269 19.08 26.02 -18.14
C VAL A 269 20.27 25.66 -17.24
N GLU A 270 20.55 26.51 -16.25
CA GLU A 270 21.70 26.37 -15.36
C GLU A 270 21.35 25.59 -14.08
N GLN A 271 20.19 25.86 -13.49
CA GLN A 271 19.75 25.24 -12.23
C GLN A 271 18.96 23.96 -12.50
N GLY A 272 17.95 24.03 -13.36
CA GLY A 272 17.00 22.93 -13.56
C GLY A 272 16.09 22.69 -12.35
N ALA A 273 15.35 21.59 -12.38
CA ALA A 273 14.53 21.15 -11.26
C ALA A 273 14.40 19.63 -11.24
N ASP A 274 14.11 19.10 -10.04
CA ASP A 274 14.07 17.68 -9.75
C ASP A 274 12.63 17.14 -9.80
N ILE A 275 12.51 15.87 -10.20
CA ILE A 275 11.29 15.08 -10.11
C ILE A 275 11.60 13.84 -9.28
N THR A 276 10.96 13.69 -8.14
CA THR A 276 11.11 12.53 -7.25
C THR A 276 10.09 11.46 -7.61
N LEU A 277 10.56 10.26 -7.91
CA LEU A 277 9.72 9.15 -8.35
C LEU A 277 10.02 7.89 -7.54
N HIS A 278 8.98 7.21 -7.09
CA HIS A 278 9.06 5.97 -6.32
C HIS A 278 8.95 4.78 -7.25
N MET A 279 10.08 4.10 -7.50
CA MET A 279 10.07 2.96 -8.42
C MET A 279 9.35 1.77 -7.78
N PRO A 280 8.64 0.94 -8.56
CA PRO A 280 7.96 -0.23 -8.02
C PRO A 280 8.93 -1.22 -7.36
N LEU A 281 8.45 -1.95 -6.36
CA LEU A 281 9.21 -3.01 -5.68
C LEU A 281 9.61 -4.17 -6.61
N GLU A 282 8.84 -4.35 -7.68
CA GLU A 282 9.15 -5.18 -8.83
C GLU A 282 9.34 -4.29 -10.05
N TRP A 283 10.57 -4.11 -10.53
CA TRP A 283 10.85 -3.24 -11.67
C TRP A 283 11.78 -3.92 -12.69
N PRO A 284 11.37 -5.07 -13.26
CA PRO A 284 12.26 -5.98 -13.94
C PRO A 284 12.90 -5.37 -15.20
N GLU A 285 14.10 -5.84 -15.51
CA GLU A 285 14.70 -5.60 -16.82
C GLU A 285 13.82 -6.22 -17.91
N THR A 286 13.35 -5.40 -18.85
CA THR A 286 12.44 -5.81 -19.92
C THR A 286 12.96 -5.31 -21.26
N THR A 287 12.74 -6.10 -22.32
CA THR A 287 13.03 -5.68 -23.69
C THR A 287 11.76 -5.28 -24.41
N PHE A 288 11.69 -4.02 -24.85
CA PHE A 288 10.70 -3.60 -25.85
C PHE A 288 11.42 -3.23 -27.14
N VAL A 289 10.94 -3.79 -28.25
CA VAL A 289 11.55 -3.65 -29.59
C VAL A 289 13.00 -4.14 -29.59
N THR A 290 13.96 -3.23 -29.44
CA THR A 290 15.41 -3.51 -29.42
C THR A 290 16.11 -2.92 -28.21
N TYR A 291 15.38 -2.20 -27.34
CA TYR A 291 15.93 -1.54 -26.17
C TYR A 291 15.66 -2.42 -24.95
N GLN A 292 16.70 -2.66 -24.16
CA GLN A 292 16.67 -3.50 -22.98
C GLN A 292 17.10 -2.67 -21.76
N GLY A 293 16.32 -2.76 -20.69
CA GLY A 293 16.58 -2.07 -19.44
C GLY A 293 15.33 -1.98 -18.56
N ARG A 294 15.37 -1.11 -17.56
CA ARG A 294 14.21 -0.81 -16.70
C ARG A 294 13.50 0.43 -17.23
N TRP A 295 12.18 0.35 -17.35
CA TRP A 295 11.42 1.33 -18.11
C TRP A 295 10.66 2.29 -17.20
N LEU A 296 10.88 3.57 -17.45
CA LEU A 296 10.10 4.69 -16.93
C LEU A 296 9.52 5.46 -18.10
N ARG A 297 8.24 5.82 -18.03
CA ARG A 297 7.52 6.60 -19.03
C ARG A 297 6.95 7.87 -18.40
N CYS A 298 7.01 8.96 -19.16
CA CYS A 298 6.14 10.11 -18.95
C CYS A 298 5.26 10.31 -20.18
N ALA A 299 3.96 10.46 -19.96
CA ALA A 299 2.97 10.62 -21.03
C ALA A 299 2.15 11.89 -20.83
N TYR A 300 1.90 12.61 -21.93
CA TYR A 300 0.93 13.70 -21.97
C TYR A 300 -0.49 13.10 -21.91
N ILE A 301 -1.22 13.38 -20.83
CA ILE A 301 -2.63 12.98 -20.69
C ILE A 301 -3.59 14.07 -21.16
N SER A 302 -4.78 13.65 -21.59
CA SER A 302 -5.81 14.55 -22.11
C SER A 302 -6.06 15.73 -21.16
N ALA A 303 -5.76 16.91 -21.69
CA ALA A 303 -5.92 18.19 -21.05
C ALA A 303 -7.40 18.62 -21.06
N GLN A 304 -7.90 19.18 -19.96
CA GLN A 304 -9.07 20.07 -20.03
C GLN A 304 -8.78 21.21 -21.03
N GLU A 305 -9.79 21.80 -21.66
CA GLU A 305 -9.62 22.73 -22.82
C GLU A 305 -8.54 23.82 -22.63
N ASN A 306 -8.33 24.28 -21.38
CA ASN A 306 -7.40 25.35 -21.02
C ASN A 306 -6.12 24.89 -20.30
N ASN A 307 -5.75 23.60 -20.35
CA ASN A 307 -4.58 23.06 -19.63
C ASN A 307 -3.76 22.11 -20.51
N LYS A 308 -3.20 22.61 -21.61
CA LYS A 308 -2.50 21.79 -22.61
C LYS A 308 -1.10 22.33 -22.89
N TYR A 309 -0.20 21.45 -23.33
CA TYR A 309 1.09 21.88 -23.83
C TYR A 309 0.92 22.61 -25.18
N GLU A 310 1.08 23.93 -25.20
CA GLU A 310 1.04 24.74 -26.43
C GLU A 310 2.23 24.44 -27.36
N ARG A 311 3.38 24.13 -26.75
CA ARG A 311 4.61 23.69 -27.40
C ARG A 311 5.26 22.62 -26.55
N SER A 312 6.00 21.70 -27.17
CA SER A 312 6.75 20.71 -26.40
C SER A 312 7.79 21.40 -25.52
N PRO A 313 7.83 21.10 -24.21
CA PRO A 313 8.97 21.52 -23.39
C PRO A 313 10.25 20.87 -23.93
N ARG A 314 11.37 21.58 -23.77
CA ARG A 314 12.68 21.21 -24.29
C ARG A 314 13.70 21.12 -23.18
N ILE A 315 14.53 20.09 -23.21
CA ILE A 315 15.63 19.88 -22.29
C ILE A 315 16.97 20.01 -22.98
N VAL A 316 17.97 20.41 -22.22
CA VAL A 316 19.38 20.45 -22.61
C VAL A 316 20.25 19.53 -21.76
N ARG A 317 19.76 19.16 -20.57
CA ARG A 317 20.37 18.17 -19.69
C ARG A 317 19.34 17.30 -18.98
N VAL A 318 19.74 16.07 -18.68
CA VAL A 318 19.02 15.15 -17.79
C VAL A 318 20.01 14.34 -16.97
N ALA A 319 19.75 14.19 -15.68
CA ALA A 319 20.51 13.34 -14.79
C ALA A 319 19.54 12.55 -13.90
N ALA A 320 20.00 11.43 -13.35
CA ALA A 320 19.25 10.65 -12.37
C ALA A 320 20.14 10.32 -11.19
N ARG A 321 19.54 10.28 -10.00
CA ARG A 321 20.20 9.90 -8.74
C ARG A 321 19.20 9.23 -7.81
N SER A 322 19.68 8.37 -6.92
CA SER A 322 18.84 7.81 -5.86
C SER A 322 18.79 8.74 -4.65
N LEU A 323 17.59 9.01 -4.16
CA LEU A 323 17.35 9.69 -2.88
C LEU A 323 17.16 8.70 -1.73
N GLY A 324 16.88 7.44 -2.05
CA GLY A 324 16.45 6.46 -1.06
C GLY A 324 15.91 5.19 -1.72
N GLY A 325 15.16 4.40 -0.96
CA GLY A 325 14.44 3.26 -1.48
C GLY A 325 13.37 2.73 -0.53
N SER A 326 12.42 2.00 -1.10
CA SER A 326 11.28 1.39 -0.45
C SER A 326 11.43 -0.13 -0.44
N VAL A 327 11.02 -0.75 0.66
CA VAL A 327 11.04 -2.21 0.83
C VAL A 327 9.86 -2.65 1.69
N GLU A 328 9.35 -3.86 1.44
CA GLU A 328 8.36 -4.46 2.33
C GLU A 328 8.95 -4.73 3.72
N ALA A 329 8.12 -4.54 4.73
CA ALA A 329 8.44 -4.84 6.11
C ALA A 329 7.24 -5.53 6.78
N THR A 330 7.54 -6.59 7.53
CA THR A 330 6.57 -7.36 8.29
C THR A 330 6.70 -7.06 9.78
N GLN A 331 5.57 -6.93 10.47
CA GLN A 331 5.50 -6.74 11.92
C GLN A 331 6.15 -7.93 12.62
N SER A 332 7.40 -7.75 13.03
CA SER A 332 8.25 -8.79 13.58
C SER A 332 9.44 -8.14 14.29
N THR A 333 10.06 -8.89 15.19
CA THR A 333 11.25 -8.47 15.93
C THR A 333 12.28 -9.57 15.79
N ARG A 334 13.52 -9.18 15.53
CA ARG A 334 14.63 -10.11 15.38
C ARG A 334 15.25 -10.36 16.75
N ILE A 335 15.17 -11.61 17.22
CA ILE A 335 15.85 -12.05 18.44
C ILE A 335 17.04 -12.91 18.03
N GLU A 336 18.25 -12.48 18.40
CA GLU A 336 19.47 -13.24 18.19
C GLU A 336 19.97 -13.87 19.48
N ALA A 337 20.61 -15.04 19.36
CA ALA A 337 21.19 -15.77 20.49
C ALA A 337 20.20 -16.10 21.63
N GLU A 338 18.91 -16.25 21.30
CA GLU A 338 17.92 -16.75 22.26
C GLU A 338 18.23 -18.20 22.63
N ILE A 339 18.33 -18.46 23.92
CA ILE A 339 18.49 -19.82 24.43
C ILE A 339 17.12 -20.49 24.35
N LEU A 340 16.91 -21.33 23.33
CA LEU A 340 15.63 -22.01 23.03
C LEU A 340 15.26 -23.14 24.02
N GLY A 341 15.82 -23.13 25.22
CA GLY A 341 15.69 -24.21 26.20
C GLY A 341 16.32 -25.54 25.73
N GLU A 342 16.24 -26.55 26.59
CA GLU A 342 16.57 -27.93 26.24
C GLU A 342 15.27 -28.67 25.87
N SER A 343 15.25 -29.35 24.72
CA SER A 343 14.13 -30.19 24.30
C SER A 343 14.11 -31.49 25.11
N ASP A 344 12.96 -31.86 25.67
CA ASP A 344 12.76 -33.07 26.48
C ASP A 344 12.29 -34.31 25.69
N GLY A 345 12.07 -34.18 24.37
CA GLY A 345 11.74 -35.29 23.47
C GLY A 345 10.26 -35.57 23.33
#